data_AF-A0A916VWN4-F1
#
_entry.id   AF-A0A916VWN4-F1
#
_cell.length_a   1.000
_cell.length_b   1.000
_cell.length_c   1.000
_cell.angle_alpha   90.00
_cell.angle_beta   90.00
_cell.angle_gamma   90.00
#
_symmetry.space_group_name_H-M   'P 1'
#
loop_
_entity.id
_entity.type
_entity.pdbx_description
1 polymer ?
#
loop_
_entity_poly.entity_id
_entity_poly.type
_entity_poly.pdbx_seq_one_letter_code
_entity_poly.pdbx_strand_id
1 'polypeptide(L)'
;MTFKPLATIEGSELFALPDDTEQLAELSAFAGKHFGYTGQTPRNAPERVNLWRAINTEFAVLTALGALAEPENPGTVEITRISNAARSKARAQCEALLERGYQP
;
A
#
# COMPACT_ATOMS: atom_id res chain seq x y z
N MET A 1 -15.62 10.46 -8.54
CA MET A 1 -15.44 9.45 -7.49
C MET A 1 -14.60 10.07 -6.39
N THR A 2 -15.18 10.19 -5.20
CA THR A 2 -14.47 10.72 -4.02
C THR A 2 -14.10 9.51 -3.18
N PHE A 3 -12.92 8.97 -3.42
CA PHE A 3 -12.39 7.85 -2.64
C PHE A 3 -12.30 8.27 -1.17
N LYS A 4 -12.87 7.48 -0.25
CA LYS A 4 -12.73 7.80 1.18
C LYS A 4 -11.28 7.56 1.62
N PRO A 5 -10.72 8.41 2.50
CA PRO A 5 -9.41 8.14 3.08
C PRO A 5 -9.39 6.77 3.77
N LEU A 6 -8.33 6.00 3.53
CA LEU A 6 -8.14 4.74 4.23
C LEU A 6 -7.81 4.98 5.70
N ALA A 7 -8.36 4.15 6.58
CA ALA A 7 -7.99 4.14 7.98
C ALA A 7 -6.60 3.53 8.18
N THR A 8 -5.84 4.04 9.14
CA THR A 8 -4.59 3.41 9.59
C THR A 8 -4.89 2.30 10.59
N ILE A 9 -4.13 1.21 10.52
CA ILE A 9 -4.22 0.11 11.49
C ILE A 9 -3.60 0.57 12.81
N GLU A 10 -4.27 0.30 13.93
CA GLU A 10 -3.81 0.70 15.25
C GLU A 10 -2.38 0.17 15.54
N GLY A 11 -1.49 1.07 15.94
CA GLY A 11 -0.08 0.74 16.22
C GLY A 11 0.76 0.44 14.97
N SER A 12 0.31 0.83 13.78
CA SER A 12 1.02 0.62 12.52
C SER A 12 1.01 1.87 11.62
N GLU A 13 1.97 1.96 10.72
CA GLU A 13 2.02 2.94 9.62
C GLU A 13 1.20 2.47 8.40
N LEU A 14 0.63 1.26 8.46
CA LEU A 14 -0.08 0.62 7.36
C LEU A 14 -1.57 0.98 7.36
N PHE A 15 -2.14 1.05 6.18
CA PHE A 15 -3.56 1.30 5.94
C PHE A 15 -4.36 0.00 5.95
N ALA A 16 -5.56 0.03 6.53
CA ALA A 16 -6.55 -1.03 6.45
C ALA A 16 -7.28 -0.98 5.10
N LEU A 17 -7.71 -2.15 4.60
CA LEU A 17 -8.63 -2.19 3.47
C LEU A 17 -10.04 -1.81 3.93
N PRO A 18 -10.85 -1.19 3.05
CA PRO A 18 -12.26 -0.96 3.35
C PRO A 18 -13.03 -2.29 3.41
N ASP A 19 -13.97 -2.38 4.34
CA ASP A 19 -14.95 -3.49 4.41
C ASP A 19 -16.09 -3.32 3.41
N ASP A 20 -16.36 -2.08 3.01
CA ASP A 20 -17.37 -1.73 2.02
C ASP A 20 -16.95 -2.22 0.62
N THR A 21 -17.78 -3.08 0.02
CA THR A 21 -17.50 -3.72 -1.27
C THR A 21 -17.30 -2.71 -2.40
N GLU A 22 -18.05 -1.60 -2.39
CA GLU A 22 -17.93 -0.56 -3.42
C GLU A 22 -16.56 0.11 -3.33
N GLN A 23 -16.17 0.62 -2.15
CA GLN A 23 -14.85 1.21 -1.93
C GLN A 23 -13.71 0.21 -2.18
N LEU A 24 -13.89 -1.06 -1.84
CA LEU A 24 -12.88 -2.09 -2.13
C LEU A 24 -12.69 -2.28 -3.64
N ALA A 25 -13.77 -2.23 -4.43
CA ALA A 25 -13.71 -2.30 -5.88
C ALA A 25 -13.01 -1.06 -6.47
N GLU A 26 -13.33 0.13 -5.98
CA GLU A 26 -12.65 1.37 -6.38
C GLU A 26 -11.14 1.30 -6.09
N LEU A 27 -10.78 0.84 -4.89
CA LEU A 27 -9.39 0.71 -4.46
C LEU A 27 -8.63 -0.33 -5.29
N SER A 28 -9.27 -1.45 -5.63
CA SER A 28 -8.70 -2.48 -6.51
C SER A 28 -8.44 -1.93 -7.91
N ALA A 29 -9.38 -1.18 -8.47
CA ALA A 29 -9.23 -0.54 -9.78
C ALA A 29 -8.12 0.53 -9.76
N PHE A 30 -8.03 1.32 -8.69
CA PHE A 30 -6.96 2.29 -8.47
C PHE A 30 -5.59 1.60 -8.40
N ALA A 31 -5.47 0.55 -7.59
CA ALA A 31 -4.24 -0.22 -7.46
C ALA A 31 -3.84 -0.87 -8.79
N GLY A 32 -4.80 -1.35 -9.59
CA GLY A 32 -4.50 -1.91 -10.90
C GLY A 32 -3.96 -0.87 -11.88
N LYS A 33 -4.53 0.33 -11.86
CA LYS A 33 -4.11 1.43 -12.74
C LYS A 33 -2.76 2.04 -12.36
N HIS A 34 -2.46 2.15 -11.07
CA HIS A 34 -1.31 2.91 -10.58
C HIS A 34 -0.16 2.05 -10.04
N PHE A 35 -0.46 0.86 -9.53
CA PHE A 35 0.51 0.00 -8.84
C PHE A 35 0.75 -1.34 -9.55
N GLY A 36 0.10 -1.56 -10.71
CA GLY A 36 0.23 -2.81 -11.46
C GLY A 36 -0.42 -4.01 -10.78
N TYR A 37 -1.37 -3.79 -9.86
CA TYR A 37 -2.18 -4.88 -9.29
C TYR A 37 -3.06 -5.52 -10.36
N THR A 38 -2.86 -6.80 -10.65
CA THR A 38 -3.59 -7.51 -11.72
C THR A 38 -4.86 -8.21 -11.26
N GLY A 39 -5.17 -8.16 -9.96
CA GLY A 39 -6.37 -8.79 -9.40
C GLY A 39 -7.66 -8.02 -9.70
N GLN A 40 -8.78 -8.74 -9.69
CA GLN A 40 -10.12 -8.12 -9.60
C GLN A 40 -10.40 -7.69 -8.15
N THR A 41 -11.56 -7.07 -7.90
CA THR A 41 -12.06 -6.83 -6.53
C THR A 41 -11.95 -8.12 -5.70
N PRO A 42 -11.21 -8.10 -4.58
CA PRO A 42 -11.03 -9.27 -3.75
C PRO A 42 -12.34 -9.87 -3.26
N ARG A 43 -12.45 -11.19 -3.34
CA ARG A 43 -13.64 -11.97 -2.92
C ARG A 43 -13.35 -12.94 -1.78
N ASN A 44 -12.08 -13.11 -1.43
CA ASN A 44 -11.63 -14.01 -0.38
C ASN A 44 -10.44 -13.40 0.39
N ALA A 45 -10.11 -13.98 1.54
CA ALA A 45 -9.04 -13.49 2.40
C ALA A 45 -7.66 -13.45 1.69
N PRO A 46 -7.23 -14.48 0.92
CA PRO A 46 -5.97 -14.41 0.18
C PRO A 46 -5.89 -13.24 -0.82
N GLU A 47 -6.97 -12.97 -1.56
CA GLU A 47 -7.01 -11.85 -2.50
C GLU A 47 -6.96 -10.50 -1.79
N ARG A 48 -7.62 -10.37 -0.63
CA ARG A 48 -7.56 -9.17 0.22
C ARG A 48 -6.15 -8.93 0.72
N VAL A 49 -5.46 -9.98 1.20
CA VAL A 49 -4.05 -9.90 1.61
C VAL A 49 -3.16 -9.42 0.45
N ASN A 50 -3.37 -9.94 -0.76
CA ASN A 50 -2.58 -9.52 -1.94
C ASN A 50 -2.79 -8.05 -2.28
N LEU A 51 -4.05 -7.58 -2.33
CA LEU A 51 -4.36 -6.18 -2.58
C LEU A 51 -3.78 -5.27 -1.49
N TRP A 52 -4.01 -5.64 -0.23
CA TRP A 52 -3.55 -4.91 0.94
C TRP A 52 -2.03 -4.70 0.96
N ARG A 53 -1.27 -5.77 0.69
CA ARG A 53 0.20 -5.71 0.57
C ARG A 53 0.62 -4.77 -0.55
N ALA A 54 0.03 -4.91 -1.74
CA ALA A 54 0.38 -4.10 -2.91
C ALA A 54 0.23 -2.60 -2.62
N ILE A 55 -0.94 -2.20 -2.09
CA ILE A 55 -1.25 -0.80 -1.77
C ILE A 55 -0.28 -0.25 -0.73
N ASN A 56 -0.09 -0.97 0.38
CA ASN A 56 0.76 -0.49 1.46
C ASN A 56 2.22 -0.37 1.04
N THR A 57 2.72 -1.27 0.18
CA THR A 57 4.08 -1.17 -0.33
C THR A 57 4.29 0.04 -1.24
N GLU A 58 3.32 0.37 -2.11
CA GLU A 58 3.47 1.51 -3.01
C GLU A 58 3.15 2.85 -2.33
N PHE A 59 2.21 2.88 -1.38
CA PHE A 59 2.01 4.07 -0.56
C PHE A 59 3.24 4.40 0.28
N ALA A 60 3.93 3.42 0.85
CA ALA A 60 5.19 3.66 1.55
C ALA A 60 6.25 4.30 0.65
N VAL A 61 6.32 3.89 -0.63
CA VAL A 61 7.21 4.50 -1.62
C VAL A 61 6.80 5.95 -1.89
N LEU A 62 5.53 6.20 -2.15
CA LEU A 62 5.03 7.54 -2.44
C LEU A 62 5.25 8.50 -1.27
N THR A 63 5.02 8.05 -0.04
CA THR A 63 5.31 8.83 1.17
C THR A 63 6.81 9.12 1.30
N ALA A 64 7.66 8.11 1.10
CA ALA A 64 9.11 8.30 1.16
C ALA A 64 9.62 9.27 0.10
N LEU A 65 9.10 9.19 -1.13
CA LEU A 65 9.45 10.11 -2.21
C LEU A 65 8.85 11.51 -2.01
N GLY A 66 7.66 11.63 -1.43
CA GLY A 66 7.05 12.91 -1.07
C GLY A 66 7.83 13.65 0.02
N ALA A 67 8.42 12.92 0.97
CA ALA A 67 9.37 13.49 1.93
C ALA A 67 10.67 14.00 1.27
N LEU A 68 10.99 13.51 0.06
CA LEU A 68 12.11 14.00 -0.76
C LEU A 68 11.71 15.09 -1.76
N ALA A 69 10.48 15.62 -1.73
CA ALA A 69 10.10 16.69 -2.65
C ALA A 69 10.85 18.02 -2.39
N GLU A 70 11.45 18.18 -1.20
CA GLU A 70 12.25 19.36 -0.81
C GLU A 70 13.76 19.28 -1.13
N PRO A 71 14.46 18.12 -1.08
CA PRO A 71 15.82 18.03 -1.59
C PRO A 71 15.85 18.23 -3.11
N GLU A 72 16.71 19.13 -3.56
CA GLU A 72 16.92 19.52 -4.96
C GLU A 72 17.06 18.29 -5.87
N ASN A 73 15.97 17.88 -6.54
CA ASN A 73 15.90 16.80 -7.53
C ASN A 73 16.85 15.60 -7.28
N PRO A 74 16.50 14.67 -6.37
CA PRO A 74 17.33 13.49 -6.10
C PRO A 74 17.58 12.71 -7.38
N GLY A 75 18.83 12.27 -7.59
CA GLY A 75 19.21 11.50 -8.76
C GLY A 75 18.50 10.12 -8.81
N THR A 76 18.37 9.53 -10.00
CA THR A 76 17.67 8.25 -10.23
C THR A 76 18.14 7.10 -9.31
N VAL A 77 19.44 7.05 -8.99
CA VAL A 77 20.01 6.03 -8.10
C VAL A 77 19.47 6.15 -6.68
N GLU A 78 19.32 7.37 -6.18
CA GLU A 78 18.81 7.65 -4.85
C GLU A 78 17.32 7.35 -4.75
N ILE A 79 16.54 7.81 -5.74
CA ILE A 79 15.11 7.48 -5.86
C ILE A 79 14.91 5.95 -5.82
N THR A 80 15.70 5.20 -6.57
CA THR A 80 15.61 3.73 -6.61
C THR A 80 15.95 3.11 -5.26
N ARG A 81 17.03 3.57 -4.62
CA ARG A 81 17.45 3.08 -3.29
C ARG A 81 16.36 3.29 -2.25
N ILE A 82 15.78 4.50 -2.21
CA ILE A 82 14.76 4.88 -1.23
C ILE A 82 13.47 4.12 -1.48
N SER A 83 13.05 4.01 -2.74
CA SER A 83 11.88 3.21 -3.11
C SER A 83 12.03 1.76 -2.67
N ASN A 84 13.20 1.14 -2.89
CA ASN A 84 13.45 -0.24 -2.48
C ASN A 84 13.46 -0.41 -0.96
N ALA A 85 14.07 0.53 -0.23
CA ALA A 85 14.07 0.53 1.23
C ALA A 85 12.64 0.66 1.79
N ALA A 86 11.85 1.59 1.25
CA ALA A 86 10.46 1.80 1.64
C ALA A 86 9.60 0.55 1.40
N ARG A 87 9.70 -0.07 0.21
CA ARG A 87 9.02 -1.34 -0.09
C ARG A 87 9.42 -2.45 0.87
N SER A 88 10.73 -2.60 1.14
CA SER A 88 11.24 -3.64 2.04
C SER A 88 10.68 -3.47 3.46
N LYS A 89 10.68 -2.24 3.99
CA LYS A 89 10.12 -1.92 5.32
C LYS A 89 8.62 -2.24 5.38
N ALA A 90 7.85 -1.76 4.39
CA ALA A 90 6.40 -1.99 4.34
C ALA A 90 6.05 -3.47 4.23
N ARG A 91 6.79 -4.25 3.42
CA ARG A 91 6.62 -5.71 3.33
C ARG A 91 6.85 -6.39 4.68
N ALA A 92 7.93 -6.05 5.38
CA ALA A 92 8.21 -6.61 6.70
C ALA A 92 7.12 -6.28 7.72
N GLN A 93 6.60 -5.05 7.72
CA GLN A 93 5.47 -4.66 8.58
C GLN A 93 4.18 -5.43 8.22
N CYS A 94 3.93 -5.66 6.92
CA CYS A 94 2.77 -6.43 6.48
C CYS A 94 2.85 -7.87 7.01
N GLU A 95 4.00 -8.54 6.85
CA GLU A 95 4.20 -9.90 7.34
C GLU A 95 4.04 -9.97 8.87
N ALA A 96 4.66 -9.04 9.60
CA ALA A 96 4.55 -9.00 11.06
C ALA A 96 3.11 -8.85 11.57
N LEU A 97 2.25 -8.09 10.87
CA LEU A 97 0.84 -7.99 11.23
C LEU A 97 0.07 -9.29 10.95
N LEU A 98 0.34 -9.94 9.82
CA LEU A 98 -0.30 -11.21 9.46
C LEU A 98 0.10 -12.32 10.43
N GLU A 99 1.37 -12.38 10.85
CA GLU A 99 1.86 -13.31 11.89
C GLU A 99 1.18 -13.07 13.24
N ARG A 100 0.79 -11.83 13.54
CA ARG A 100 0.02 -11.45 14.74
C ARG A 100 -1.48 -11.71 14.60
N GLY A 101 -1.92 -12.29 13.49
CA GLY A 101 -3.31 -12.68 13.24
C GLY A 101 -4.20 -11.59 12.64
N TYR A 102 -3.62 -10.49 12.15
CA TYR A 102 -4.39 -9.48 11.41
C TYR A 102 -4.98 -10.08 10.13
N GLN A 103 -6.24 -9.77 9.84
CA GLN A 103 -6.92 -10.15 8.60
C GLN A 103 -7.38 -8.89 7.86
N PRO A 104 -6.75 -8.54 6.72
CA PRO A 104 -7.09 -7.36 5.94
C PRO A 104 -8.40 -7.48 5.17
#